data_AF-A0A1H0YUL2-F1
#
_entry.id   AF-A0A1H0YUL2-F1
#
_cell.length_a   1.000
_cell.length_b   1.000
_cell.length_c   1.000
_cell.angle_alpha   90.00
_cell.angle_beta   90.00
_cell.angle_gamma   90.00
#
_symmetry.space_group_name_H-M   'P 1'
#
loop_
_entity.id
_entity.type
_entity.pdbx_description
1 polymer ?
#
loop_
_entity_poly.entity_id
_entity_poly.type
_entity_poly.pdbx_seq_one_letter_code
_entity_poly.pdbx_strand_id
1 'polypeptide(L)'
;MSLVVVEIVFGDRFTATIWIPTAAVVAGAAVVLFVTGRTAHDEQTLEAAWRAHVARITTGVTVAVAVASASLVVGASVGVAVGVLGATAQVFRFARSVPRIDRLTLAWGSVVTGSVAIVLVLLGVALPDVPQHRVSVWVGGGGAVALVSVVVAVVQFRRAASAPRR
;
A
#
# COMPACT_ATOMS: atom_id res chain seq x y z
N MET A 1 8.51 -13.33 -25.59
CA MET A 1 8.58 -12.33 -24.50
C MET A 1 10.04 -12.21 -24.10
N SER A 2 10.76 -11.30 -24.75
CA SER A 2 12.22 -11.18 -24.69
C SER A 2 12.66 -10.31 -23.52
N LEU A 3 13.87 -10.57 -23.04
CA LEU A 3 14.62 -9.87 -21.97
C LEU A 3 14.53 -8.33 -21.97
N VAL A 4 14.19 -7.72 -23.10
CA VAL A 4 13.98 -6.27 -23.28
C VAL A 4 12.92 -5.70 -22.33
N VAL A 5 11.86 -6.46 -21.99
CA VAL A 5 10.81 -5.98 -21.07
C VAL A 5 11.33 -5.89 -19.62
N VAL A 6 12.26 -6.77 -19.23
CA VAL A 6 12.88 -6.75 -17.90
C VAL A 6 13.84 -5.57 -17.77
N GLU A 7 14.55 -5.24 -18.85
CA GLU A 7 15.50 -4.13 -18.89
C GLU A 7 14.82 -2.75 -18.88
N ILE A 8 13.65 -2.59 -19.51
CA ILE A 8 12.85 -1.35 -19.46
C ILE A 8 12.22 -1.14 -18.07
N VAL A 9 11.88 -2.23 -17.37
CA VAL A 9 11.25 -2.18 -16.05
C VAL A 9 12.27 -1.99 -14.92
N PHE A 10 13.55 -2.33 -15.11
CA PHE A 10 14.60 -2.18 -14.07
C PHE A 10 15.78 -1.25 -14.43
N GLY A 11 15.91 -0.81 -15.69
CA GLY A 11 17.13 -0.17 -16.20
C GLY A 11 17.15 1.37 -16.26
N ASP A 12 16.03 2.06 -16.07
CA ASP A 12 16.00 3.54 -16.09
C ASP A 12 16.26 4.13 -14.68
N ARG A 13 17.08 5.18 -14.62
CA ARG A 13 17.37 5.98 -13.42
C ARG A 13 16.11 6.44 -12.71
N PHE A 14 15.03 6.72 -13.45
CA PHE A 14 13.73 7.04 -12.87
C PHE A 14 13.22 5.92 -11.96
N THR A 15 13.24 4.69 -12.45
CA THR A 15 12.77 3.51 -11.70
C THR A 15 13.63 3.25 -10.47
N ALA A 16 14.96 3.36 -10.60
CA ALA A 16 15.86 3.23 -9.47
C ALA A 16 15.57 4.28 -8.38
N THR A 17 15.32 5.53 -8.79
CA THR A 17 15.01 6.64 -7.87
C THR A 17 13.73 6.40 -7.07
N ILE A 18 12.76 5.65 -7.62
CA ILE A 18 11.51 5.30 -6.91
C ILE A 18 11.68 4.05 -6.02
N TRP A 19 12.44 3.06 -6.47
CA TRP A 19 12.63 1.84 -5.69
C TRP A 19 13.58 2.00 -4.51
N ILE A 20 14.57 2.89 -4.57
CA ILE A 20 15.47 3.18 -3.43
C ILE A 20 14.68 3.62 -2.17
N PRO A 21 13.84 4.68 -2.21
CA PRO A 21 13.07 5.07 -1.04
C PRO A 21 12.06 4.00 -0.62
N THR A 22 11.48 3.27 -1.58
CA THR A 22 10.59 2.14 -1.29
C THR A 22 11.31 1.03 -0.52
N ALA A 23 12.53 0.68 -0.91
CA ALA A 23 13.37 -0.28 -0.21
C ALA A 23 13.75 0.20 1.20
N ALA A 24 14.02 1.50 1.36
CA ALA A 24 14.27 2.10 2.67
C ALA A 24 13.03 1.99 3.59
N VAL A 25 11.82 2.21 3.06
CA VAL A 25 10.57 1.99 3.80
C VAL A 25 10.42 0.53 4.24
N VAL A 26 10.67 -0.43 3.34
CA VAL A 26 10.61 -1.87 3.65
C VAL A 26 11.63 -2.25 4.71
N ALA A 27 12.87 -1.77 4.60
CA ALA A 27 13.91 -2.02 5.59
C ALA A 27 13.55 -1.42 6.97
N GLY A 28 13.07 -0.18 7.00
CA GLY A 28 12.59 0.45 8.23
C GLY A 28 11.44 -0.32 8.87
N ALA A 29 10.47 -0.78 8.07
CA ALA A 29 9.37 -1.62 8.55
C ALA A 29 9.86 -2.95 9.15
N ALA A 30 10.85 -3.59 8.52
CA ALA A 30 11.46 -4.81 9.05
C ALA A 30 12.14 -4.57 10.41
N VAL A 31 12.84 -3.43 10.57
CA VAL A 31 13.45 -3.05 11.85
C VAL A 31 12.37 -2.82 12.92
N VAL A 32 11.29 -2.11 12.60
CA VAL A 32 10.19 -1.88 13.55
C VAL A 32 9.55 -3.21 13.97
N LEU A 33 9.30 -4.12 13.03
CA LEU A 33 8.76 -5.46 13.32
C LEU A 33 9.71 -6.28 14.19
N PHE A 34 11.02 -6.21 13.92
CA PHE A 34 12.02 -6.91 14.71
C PHE A 34 12.07 -6.39 16.15
N VAL A 35 12.16 -5.06 16.33
CA VAL A 35 12.20 -4.44 17.66
C VAL A 35 10.93 -4.74 18.44
N THR A 36 9.76 -4.51 17.84
CA THR A 36 8.48 -4.71 18.53
C THR A 36 8.19 -6.18 18.82
N GLY A 37 8.58 -7.09 17.92
CA GLY A 37 8.50 -8.54 18.15
C GLY A 37 9.43 -9.00 19.26
N ARG A 38 10.67 -8.48 19.31
CA ARG A 38 11.62 -8.77 20.38
C ARG A 38 11.12 -8.27 21.73
N THR A 39 10.65 -7.02 21.81
CA THR A 39 10.08 -6.46 23.04
C THR A 39 8.87 -7.27 23.52
N ALA A 40 7.99 -7.69 22.62
CA ALA A 40 6.84 -8.54 22.99
C ALA A 40 7.27 -9.93 23.50
N HIS A 41 8.34 -10.50 22.95
CA HIS A 41 8.90 -11.76 23.42
C HIS A 41 9.55 -11.65 24.79
N ASP A 42 10.25 -10.53 25.06
CA ASP A 42 10.96 -10.28 26.30
C ASP A 42 10.00 -9.90 27.45
N GLU A 43 9.01 -9.04 27.18
CA GLU A 43 8.06 -8.56 28.21
C GLU A 43 6.90 -9.55 28.47
N GLN A 44 6.42 -10.26 27.44
CA GLN A 44 5.29 -11.20 27.50
C GLN A 44 4.00 -10.66 28.15
N THR A 45 3.81 -9.33 28.12
CA THR A 45 2.59 -8.68 28.63
C THR A 45 1.56 -8.49 27.54
N LEU A 46 0.27 -8.37 27.91
CA LEU A 46 -0.81 -8.02 26.98
C LEU A 46 -0.54 -6.68 26.28
N GLU A 47 0.04 -5.72 26.98
CA GLU A 47 0.37 -4.41 26.43
C GLU A 47 1.47 -4.50 25.36
N ALA A 48 2.51 -5.30 25.60
CA ALA A 48 3.56 -5.53 24.61
C ALA A 48 3.03 -6.28 23.38
N ALA A 49 2.17 -7.28 23.57
CA ALA A 49 1.49 -7.98 22.49
C ALA A 49 0.60 -7.04 21.66
N TRP A 50 -0.12 -6.13 22.32
CA TRP A 50 -0.94 -5.12 21.64
C TRP A 50 -0.10 -4.13 20.84
N ARG A 51 0.99 -3.62 21.41
CA ARG A 51 1.95 -2.75 20.72
C ARG A 51 2.53 -3.44 19.48
N ALA A 52 2.91 -4.72 19.59
CA ALA A 52 3.40 -5.51 18.46
C ALA A 52 2.32 -5.75 17.39
N HIS A 53 1.06 -6.00 17.78
CA HIS A 53 -0.07 -6.09 16.83
C HIS A 53 -0.24 -4.78 16.03
N VAL A 54 -0.33 -3.65 16.74
CA VAL A 54 -0.47 -2.34 16.10
C VAL A 54 0.70 -2.06 15.15
N ALA A 55 1.94 -2.32 15.60
CA ALA A 55 3.13 -2.17 14.77
C ALA A 55 3.07 -3.05 13.51
N ARG A 56 2.59 -4.30 13.63
CA ARG A 56 2.47 -5.22 12.49
C ARG A 56 1.45 -4.75 11.47
N ILE A 57 0.30 -4.26 11.92
CA ILE A 57 -0.74 -3.74 11.03
C ILE A 57 -0.28 -2.46 10.34
N THR A 58 0.27 -1.50 11.09
CA THR A 58 0.72 -0.22 10.51
C THR A 58 1.85 -0.42 9.52
N THR A 59 2.91 -1.16 9.89
CA THR A 59 4.03 -1.44 8.99
C THR A 59 3.61 -2.24 7.76
N GLY A 60 2.76 -3.25 7.94
CA GLY A 60 2.22 -4.05 6.84
C GLY A 60 1.48 -3.19 5.81
N VAL A 61 0.59 -2.29 6.28
CA VAL A 61 -0.14 -1.37 5.41
C VAL A 61 0.79 -0.32 4.79
N THR A 62 1.74 0.23 5.54
CA THR A 62 2.72 1.20 5.00
C THR A 62 3.54 0.60 3.87
N VAL A 63 4.07 -0.62 4.06
CA VAL A 63 4.83 -1.34 3.01
C VAL A 63 3.95 -1.62 1.80
N ALA A 64 2.74 -2.10 2.02
CA ALA A 64 1.74 -2.34 0.98
C ALA A 64 1.49 -1.08 0.13
N VAL A 65 1.23 0.06 0.77
CA VAL A 65 0.98 1.34 0.11
C VAL A 65 2.22 1.83 -0.64
N ALA A 66 3.40 1.74 -0.04
CA ALA A 66 4.65 2.15 -0.68
C ALA A 66 4.94 1.33 -1.94
N VAL A 67 4.82 0.00 -1.86
CA VAL A 67 5.07 -0.91 -2.99
C VAL A 67 4.01 -0.72 -4.08
N ALA A 68 2.73 -0.60 -3.71
CA ALA A 68 1.66 -0.35 -4.67
C ALA A 68 1.85 0.99 -5.41
N SER A 69 2.18 2.04 -4.67
CA SER A 69 2.43 3.38 -5.23
C SER A 69 3.65 3.39 -6.14
N ALA A 70 4.77 2.83 -5.69
CA ALA A 70 6.00 2.71 -6.48
C ALA A 70 5.75 1.93 -7.78
N SER A 71 5.01 0.83 -7.68
CA SER A 71 4.65 0.00 -8.84
C SER A 71 3.83 0.79 -9.86
N LEU A 72 2.84 1.56 -9.40
CA LEU A 72 2.05 2.43 -10.28
C LEU A 72 2.90 3.53 -10.93
N VAL A 73 3.76 4.21 -10.15
CA VAL A 73 4.63 5.29 -10.64
C VAL A 73 5.56 4.77 -11.75
N VAL A 74 6.16 3.60 -11.56
CA VAL A 74 7.07 2.98 -12.53
C VAL A 74 6.33 2.42 -13.76
N GLY A 75 5.00 2.31 -13.71
CA GLY A 75 4.20 1.72 -14.78
C GLY A 75 4.24 0.18 -14.77
N ALA A 76 4.48 -0.42 -13.60
CA ALA A 76 4.44 -1.86 -13.39
C ALA A 76 2.99 -2.36 -13.13
N SER A 77 2.81 -3.69 -13.13
CA SER A 77 1.49 -4.33 -13.08
C SER A 77 0.59 -3.83 -11.94
N VAL A 78 -0.58 -3.31 -12.34
CA VAL A 78 -1.69 -2.85 -11.49
C VAL A 78 -2.20 -3.95 -10.55
N GLY A 79 -1.99 -5.22 -10.93
CA GLY A 79 -2.41 -6.39 -10.15
C GLY A 79 -1.78 -6.45 -8.76
N VAL A 80 -0.60 -5.86 -8.55
CA VAL A 80 0.02 -5.79 -7.22
C VAL A 80 -0.76 -4.82 -6.32
N ALA A 81 -1.11 -3.63 -6.81
CA ALA A 81 -1.86 -2.64 -6.03
C ALA A 81 -3.28 -3.15 -5.67
N VAL A 82 -3.98 -3.74 -6.64
CA VAL A 82 -5.32 -4.30 -6.44
C VAL A 82 -5.27 -5.55 -5.57
N GLY A 83 -4.29 -6.44 -5.79
CA GLY A 83 -4.09 -7.65 -5.01
C GLY A 83 -3.77 -7.36 -3.55
N VAL A 84 -2.95 -6.34 -3.28
CA VAL A 84 -2.62 -5.89 -1.92
C VAL A 84 -3.84 -5.33 -1.21
N LEU A 85 -4.63 -4.45 -1.85
CA LEU A 85 -5.87 -3.92 -1.26
C LEU A 85 -6.92 -5.02 -1.02
N GLY A 86 -7.08 -5.93 -1.98
CA GLY A 86 -8.03 -7.04 -1.90
C GLY A 86 -7.65 -8.08 -0.84
N ALA A 87 -6.39 -8.53 -0.81
CA ALA A 87 -5.90 -9.49 0.17
C ALA A 87 -6.05 -8.94 1.59
N THR A 88 -5.70 -7.67 1.78
CA THR A 88 -5.79 -7.03 3.11
C THR A 88 -7.25 -6.90 3.55
N ALA A 89 -8.18 -6.56 2.65
CA ALA A 89 -9.61 -6.52 2.96
C ALA A 89 -10.19 -7.93 3.26
N GLN A 90 -9.69 -8.98 2.63
CA GLN A 90 -10.14 -10.37 2.88
C GLN A 90 -9.66 -10.93 4.21
N VAL A 91 -8.45 -10.57 4.67
CA VAL A 91 -7.93 -11.00 5.99
C VAL A 91 -8.89 -10.62 7.13
N PHE A 92 -9.55 -9.47 7.02
CA PHE A 92 -10.51 -9.00 8.01
C PHE A 92 -11.88 -9.68 7.96
N ARG A 93 -12.17 -10.48 6.93
CA ARG A 93 -13.46 -11.17 6.78
C ARG A 93 -13.58 -12.37 7.73
N PHE A 94 -12.46 -12.96 8.13
CA PHE A 94 -12.41 -14.15 8.99
C PHE A 94 -12.15 -13.83 10.47
N ALA A 95 -11.87 -12.57 10.80
CA ALA A 95 -11.65 -12.13 12.17
C ALA A 95 -12.99 -11.98 12.92
N ARG A 96 -13.11 -12.59 14.10
CA ARG A 96 -14.28 -12.46 15.01
C ARG A 96 -14.54 -11.01 15.42
N SER A 97 -13.48 -10.24 15.60
CA SER A 97 -13.53 -8.79 15.85
C SER A 97 -12.35 -8.13 15.15
N VAL A 98 -12.59 -6.99 14.52
CA VAL A 98 -11.55 -6.19 13.87
C VAL A 98 -11.42 -4.88 14.64
N PRO A 99 -10.27 -4.62 15.27
CA PRO A 99 -10.05 -3.39 15.99
C PRO A 99 -10.27 -2.15 15.13
N ARG A 100 -10.71 -1.06 15.76
CA ARG A 100 -10.93 0.22 15.08
C ARG A 100 -9.65 0.73 14.42
N ILE A 101 -8.49 0.54 15.05
CA ILE A 101 -7.19 0.97 14.53
C ILE A 101 -6.83 0.27 13.22
N ASP A 102 -7.11 -1.03 13.10
CA ASP A 102 -6.87 -1.80 11.87
C ASP A 102 -7.66 -1.20 10.71
N ARG A 103 -8.95 -0.91 10.95
CA ARG A 103 -9.82 -0.29 9.93
C ARG A 103 -9.35 1.10 9.53
N LEU A 104 -8.98 1.94 10.49
CA LEU A 104 -8.47 3.29 10.21
C LEU A 104 -7.16 3.25 9.43
N THR A 105 -6.26 2.34 9.78
CA THR A 105 -4.98 2.16 9.10
C THR A 105 -5.20 1.81 7.62
N LEU A 106 -6.12 0.88 7.33
CA LEU A 106 -6.49 0.55 5.95
C LEU A 106 -7.18 1.71 5.22
N ALA A 107 -8.07 2.42 5.91
CA ALA A 107 -8.79 3.54 5.32
C ALA A 107 -7.79 4.60 4.86
N TRP A 108 -6.84 4.98 5.72
CA TRP A 108 -5.78 5.92 5.38
C TRP A 108 -4.83 5.39 4.30
N GLY A 109 -4.42 4.12 4.38
CA GLY A 109 -3.60 3.51 3.32
C GLY A 109 -4.30 3.54 1.95
N SER A 110 -5.62 3.32 1.94
CA SER A 110 -6.44 3.42 0.73
C SER A 110 -6.55 4.86 0.24
N VAL A 111 -6.75 5.84 1.13
CA VAL A 111 -6.73 7.27 0.75
C VAL A 111 -5.42 7.64 0.08
N VAL A 112 -4.28 7.31 0.69
CA VAL A 112 -2.95 7.63 0.12
C VAL A 112 -2.77 6.98 -1.25
N THR A 113 -3.08 5.68 -1.37
CA THR A 113 -2.97 4.96 -2.65
C THR A 113 -3.87 5.56 -3.72
N GLY A 114 -5.11 5.89 -3.36
CA GLY A 114 -6.07 6.53 -4.25
C GLY A 114 -5.61 7.92 -4.70
N SER A 115 -5.08 8.73 -3.79
CA SER A 115 -4.52 10.05 -4.11
C SER A 115 -3.35 9.95 -5.09
N VAL A 116 -2.41 9.02 -4.87
CA VAL A 116 -1.30 8.77 -5.81
C VAL A 116 -1.84 8.37 -7.18
N ALA A 117 -2.79 7.45 -7.21
CA ALA A 117 -3.39 6.98 -8.46
C ALA A 117 -4.08 8.11 -9.23
N ILE A 118 -4.84 8.98 -8.56
CA ILE A 118 -5.48 10.16 -9.15
C ILE A 118 -4.42 11.11 -9.73
N VAL A 119 -3.36 11.41 -8.98
CA VAL A 119 -2.27 12.26 -9.47
C VAL A 119 -1.64 11.69 -10.74
N LEU A 120 -1.37 10.38 -10.78
CA LEU A 120 -0.82 9.73 -11.96
C LEU A 120 -1.77 9.78 -13.16
N VAL A 121 -3.08 9.59 -12.96
CA VAL A 121 -4.09 9.76 -14.01
C VAL A 121 -4.02 11.18 -14.58
N LEU A 122 -4.01 12.19 -13.71
CA LEU A 122 -3.94 13.60 -14.13
C LEU A 122 -2.66 13.90 -14.91
N LEU A 123 -1.50 13.40 -14.45
CA LEU A 123 -0.23 13.55 -15.15
C LEU A 123 -0.23 12.85 -16.51
N GLY A 124 -0.79 11.65 -16.61
CA GLY A 124 -0.89 10.90 -17.86
C GLY A 124 -1.79 11.55 -18.91
N VAL A 125 -2.78 12.35 -18.48
CA VAL A 125 -3.66 13.13 -19.37
C VAL A 125 -3.05 14.49 -19.73
N ALA A 126 -2.39 15.15 -18.77
CA ALA A 126 -1.94 16.53 -18.93
C ALA A 126 -0.56 16.66 -19.59
N LEU A 127 0.32 15.66 -19.44
CA LEU A 127 1.70 15.74 -19.95
C LEU A 127 1.84 15.00 -21.28
N PRO A 128 2.19 15.68 -22.39
CA PRO A 128 2.30 15.06 -23.71
C PRO A 128 3.54 14.17 -23.87
N ASP A 129 4.59 14.39 -23.06
CA ASP A 129 5.89 13.72 -23.22
C ASP A 129 6.06 12.44 -22.37
N VAL A 130 4.98 11.96 -21.74
CA VAL A 130 5.05 10.73 -20.93
C VAL A 130 5.09 9.50 -21.84
N PRO A 131 6.01 8.54 -21.61
CA PRO A 131 6.07 7.31 -22.40
C PRO A 131 4.72 6.58 -22.42
N GLN A 132 4.28 6.15 -23.61
CA GLN A 132 2.94 5.58 -23.82
C GLN A 132 2.64 4.36 -22.94
N HIS A 133 3.65 3.56 -22.60
CA HIS A 133 3.49 2.42 -21.68
C HIS A 133 3.17 2.85 -20.24
N ARG A 134 3.59 4.03 -19.80
CA ARG A 134 3.23 4.58 -18.47
C ARG A 134 1.85 5.22 -18.52
N VAL A 135 1.52 5.93 -19.60
CA VAL A 135 0.19 6.54 -19.78
C VAL A 135 -0.91 5.49 -19.71
N SER A 136 -0.75 4.33 -20.37
CA SER A 136 -1.76 3.26 -20.33
C SER A 136 -1.97 2.70 -18.93
N VAL A 137 -0.90 2.53 -18.15
CA VAL A 137 -0.96 2.05 -16.78
C VAL A 137 -1.52 3.12 -15.83
N TRP A 138 -1.14 4.37 -15.99
CA TRP A 138 -1.59 5.46 -15.13
C TRP A 138 -3.06 5.78 -15.36
N VAL A 139 -3.49 5.94 -16.61
CA VAL A 139 -4.87 6.32 -16.93
C VAL A 139 -5.81 5.13 -16.72
N GLY A 140 -5.51 3.97 -17.31
CA GLY A 140 -6.35 2.78 -17.18
C GLY A 140 -6.25 2.14 -15.80
N GLY A 141 -5.04 1.72 -15.44
CA GLY A 141 -4.76 1.05 -14.17
C GLY A 141 -4.94 1.94 -12.95
N GLY A 142 -4.36 3.15 -12.97
CA GLY A 142 -4.51 4.13 -11.91
C GLY A 142 -5.96 4.57 -11.72
N GLY A 143 -6.74 4.73 -12.80
CA GLY A 143 -8.18 5.00 -12.71
C GLY A 143 -8.93 3.90 -11.94
N ALA A 144 -8.68 2.63 -12.26
CA ALA A 144 -9.28 1.50 -11.55
C ALA A 144 -8.84 1.46 -10.06
N VAL A 145 -7.56 1.66 -9.78
CA VAL A 145 -7.03 1.70 -8.40
C VAL A 145 -7.64 2.86 -7.62
N ALA A 146 -7.79 4.04 -8.21
CA ALA A 146 -8.41 5.19 -7.56
C ALA A 146 -9.84 4.87 -7.13
N LEU A 147 -10.65 4.29 -8.03
CA LEU A 147 -12.03 3.90 -7.73
C LEU A 147 -12.10 2.88 -6.59
N VAL A 148 -11.31 1.80 -6.66
CA VAL A 148 -11.27 0.77 -5.63
C VAL A 148 -10.81 1.36 -4.30
N SER A 149 -9.79 2.21 -4.31
CA SER A 149 -9.24 2.87 -3.14
C SER A 149 -10.27 3.75 -2.43
N VAL A 150 -11.08 4.51 -3.19
CA VAL A 150 -12.17 5.31 -2.64
C VAL A 150 -13.23 4.43 -1.98
N VAL A 151 -13.65 3.34 -2.64
CA VAL A 151 -14.63 2.41 -2.08
C VAL A 151 -14.11 1.79 -0.78
N VAL A 152 -12.87 1.29 -0.78
CA VAL A 152 -12.26 0.70 0.42
C VAL A 152 -12.13 1.74 1.52
N ALA A 153 -11.64 2.94 1.23
CA ALA A 153 -11.51 4.02 2.23
C ALA A 153 -12.86 4.34 2.89
N VAL A 154 -13.92 4.56 2.08
CA VAL A 154 -15.26 4.86 2.59
C VAL A 154 -15.80 3.70 3.44
N VAL A 155 -15.69 2.46 2.97
CA VAL A 155 -16.15 1.29 3.70
C VAL A 155 -15.42 1.16 5.04
N GLN A 156 -14.10 1.34 5.05
CA GLN A 156 -13.31 1.18 6.26
C GLN A 156 -13.54 2.32 7.26
N PHE A 157 -13.65 3.59 6.81
CA PHE A 157 -14.02 4.70 7.69
C PHE A 157 -15.41 4.51 8.30
N ARG A 158 -16.40 4.10 7.51
CA ARG A 158 -17.76 3.81 8.00
C ARG A 158 -17.73 2.70 9.06
N ARG A 159 -17.05 1.59 8.76
CA ARG A 159 -16.92 0.47 9.71
C ARG A 159 -16.12 0.85 10.95
N ALA A 160 -15.14 1.75 10.84
CA ALA A 160 -14.38 2.27 11.98
C ALA A 160 -15.22 3.22 12.86
N ALA A 161 -16.18 3.94 12.28
CA ALA A 161 -17.10 4.80 13.02
C ALA A 161 -18.11 3.98 13.84
N SER A 162 -18.52 2.82 13.33
CA SER A 162 -19.42 1.88 14.03
C SER A 162 -18.70 0.95 15.02
N ALA A 163 -17.37 0.92 15.04
CA ALA A 163 -16.60 0.06 15.93
C ALA A 163 -16.46 0.68 17.34
N PRO A 164 -16.43 -0.14 18.41
CA PRO A 164 -16.11 0.32 19.76
C PRO A 164 -14.77 1.08 19.79
N ARG A 165 -14.66 2.09 20.66
CA ARG A 165 -13.45 2.92 20.78
C ARG A 165 -12.31 2.25 21.55
N ARG A 166 -12.50 1.04 22.06
CA ARG A 166 -11.54 0.25 22.83
C ARG A 166 -11.35 -1.11 22.19
#